data_AF-A0AAI9R678-F1
#
_entry.id   AF-A0AAI9R678-F1
#
_cell.length_a   1.000
_cell.length_b   1.000
_cell.length_c   1.000
_cell.angle_alpha   90.00
_cell.angle_beta   90.00
_cell.angle_gamma   90.00
#
_symmetry.space_group_name_H-M   'P 1'
#
loop_
_entity.id
_entity.type
_entity.pdbx_description
1 polymer ?
#
loop_
_entity_poly.entity_id
_entity_poly.type
_entity_poly.pdbx_seq_one_letter_code
_entity_poly.pdbx_strand_id
1 'polypeptide(L)'
;MSNRILSTTICLLILTSLAPTAAAVGPSDSVIWGTSYDWANLEGDIEELSGIDTNAVNEDLEEAADFAGFIIESDQVISGMTQFFIETYDGDLAVEITDPNGATRELNERVTELTVRHGRLGNIGFTTAWTDENESIDFWMSGSTEEIFVIDAVYTEYVDDDLMVYGGHLEMSGEFALENELQFNLQIIAADEVLAPELGMGFSVSFEIPSIESEWLASEPLDYLHHLSAPPAEENNGSEENEEGAVGAEYDGEGVGLIEGEFSTLTGYSAFLSIDGVPSEDFGIDLDAFNVQLSDSIPGQGTFSENMTVFSGAMWGHECDPVEGVEKLVIDPSTNDTIAAQCGLAPPISMGMASMMGISMLMAFDSGVNELFTAIEEQVGAWLEEIAPEEESFICDNGEEIPAEWENDGEIDCEDGSDENETGGDGTYTCDNGQVIPASWVNDGEEDCEDGSDEDGSSEDVFQKYIDMYEALNNSNLRKTMEAFGEKLEQLMEDNDPSDPIATLDDLCPIMFWDTSNSRVLGMALMATDEGDDYEVLLGPDILAVKDHSYELSVVYLTGNDARNAKLDALGLSELKDLAPESRHDVEELYDMLGEDFLPDLDQTD
;
A
#
# COMPACT_ATOMS: atom_id res chain seq x y z
N MET A 1 -41.01 25.34 10.73
CA MET A 1 -39.55 25.54 10.89
C MET A 1 -38.73 24.53 10.10
N SER A 2 -39.24 23.33 9.77
CA SER A 2 -38.48 22.30 9.03
C SER A 2 -38.12 22.65 7.57
N ASN A 3 -39.01 23.25 6.77
CA ASN A 3 -38.74 23.47 5.34
C ASN A 3 -37.83 24.67 5.01
N ARG A 4 -37.42 25.49 5.98
CA ARG A 4 -36.47 26.60 5.75
C ARG A 4 -35.03 26.16 6.00
N ILE A 5 -34.82 25.20 6.91
CA ILE A 5 -33.49 24.63 7.17
C ILE A 5 -33.03 23.85 5.94
N LEU A 6 -33.85 22.93 5.41
CA LEU A 6 -33.49 22.14 4.22
C LEU A 6 -33.15 23.03 2.99
N SER A 7 -33.91 24.10 2.79
CA SER A 7 -33.67 25.03 1.67
C SER A 7 -32.47 25.96 1.91
N THR A 8 -32.00 26.10 3.15
CA THR A 8 -30.79 26.88 3.49
C THR A 8 -29.55 25.98 3.45
N THR A 9 -29.68 24.71 3.85
CA THR A 9 -28.64 23.67 3.69
C THR A 9 -28.40 23.34 2.22
N ILE A 10 -29.45 23.20 1.40
CA ILE A 10 -29.31 23.01 -0.05
C ILE A 10 -28.75 24.26 -0.73
N CYS A 11 -29.09 25.47 -0.26
CA CYS A 11 -28.45 26.69 -0.78
C CYS A 11 -27.00 26.86 -0.31
N LEU A 12 -26.61 26.34 0.87
CA LEU A 12 -25.21 26.29 1.29
C LEU A 12 -24.42 25.26 0.47
N LEU A 13 -24.97 24.07 0.23
CA LEU A 13 -24.37 23.02 -0.62
C LEU A 13 -24.23 23.45 -2.09
N ILE A 14 -25.15 24.27 -2.60
CA ILE A 14 -25.05 24.84 -3.96
C ILE A 14 -24.12 26.07 -3.99
N LEU A 15 -23.82 26.69 -2.84
CA LEU A 15 -22.83 27.76 -2.74
C LEU A 15 -21.41 27.22 -2.56
N THR A 16 -21.23 26.02 -2.00
CA THR A 16 -19.93 25.31 -1.99
C THR A 16 -19.63 24.60 -3.31
N SER A 17 -20.64 24.20 -4.09
CA SER A 17 -20.45 23.57 -5.41
C SER A 17 -20.05 24.55 -6.54
N LEU A 18 -19.71 25.79 -6.22
CA LEU A 18 -19.27 26.83 -7.16
C LEU A 18 -18.17 27.72 -6.58
N ALA A 19 -17.42 27.25 -5.58
CA ALA A 19 -16.02 27.65 -5.58
C ALA A 19 -15.46 27.06 -6.88
N PRO A 20 -14.90 27.86 -7.81
CA PRO A 20 -14.02 27.24 -8.76
C PRO A 20 -12.99 26.49 -7.91
N THR A 21 -12.85 25.18 -8.09
CA THR A 21 -11.53 24.56 -8.04
C THR A 21 -10.70 25.28 -9.11
N ALA A 22 -10.40 26.55 -8.84
CA ALA A 22 -9.30 27.22 -9.46
C ALA A 22 -8.12 26.53 -8.77
N ALA A 23 -7.72 25.39 -9.33
CA ALA A 23 -6.34 25.00 -9.27
C ALA A 23 -5.58 26.23 -9.80
N ALA A 24 -5.14 27.07 -8.87
CA ALA A 24 -4.47 28.29 -9.19
C ALA A 24 -3.16 27.84 -9.81
N VAL A 25 -3.00 28.13 -11.10
CA VAL A 25 -1.65 28.10 -11.66
C VAL A 25 -0.93 29.22 -10.95
N GLY A 26 0.19 28.92 -10.29
CA GLY A 26 1.00 29.94 -9.66
C GLY A 26 1.35 31.05 -10.66
N PRO A 27 1.64 32.26 -10.16
CA PRO A 27 1.98 33.39 -11.01
C PRO A 27 3.23 33.09 -11.84
N SER A 28 3.46 33.83 -12.93
CA SER A 28 4.54 33.53 -13.88
C SER A 28 5.96 33.60 -13.29
N ASP A 29 6.10 34.26 -12.14
CA ASP A 29 7.32 34.41 -11.35
C ASP A 29 7.39 33.44 -10.15
N SER A 30 6.46 32.47 -10.06
CA SER A 30 6.57 31.36 -9.12
C SER A 30 7.79 30.48 -9.43
N VAL A 31 8.32 29.87 -8.39
CA VAL A 31 9.34 28.82 -8.50
C VAL A 31 8.61 27.48 -8.43
N ILE A 32 8.76 26.65 -9.45
CA ILE A 32 8.11 25.35 -9.53
C ILE A 32 9.09 24.28 -10.02
N TRP A 33 9.03 23.13 -9.38
CA TRP A 33 9.77 21.94 -9.74
C TRP A 33 8.97 20.68 -9.34
N GLY A 34 9.34 19.54 -9.90
CA GLY A 34 8.65 18.29 -9.64
C GLY A 34 9.22 17.12 -10.42
N THR A 35 8.65 15.93 -10.24
CA THR A 35 9.01 14.75 -11.04
C THR A 35 7.79 14.10 -11.64
N SER A 36 8.02 13.31 -12.69
CA SER A 36 7.04 12.43 -13.30
C SER A 36 7.68 11.08 -13.60
N TYR A 37 6.93 10.01 -13.39
CA TYR A 37 7.34 8.63 -13.63
C TYR A 37 6.20 7.86 -14.29
N ASP A 38 6.50 7.07 -15.32
CA ASP A 38 5.57 6.15 -15.97
C ASP A 38 5.97 4.72 -15.57
N TRP A 39 5.08 4.04 -14.86
CA TRP A 39 5.35 2.74 -14.22
C TRP A 39 5.59 1.61 -15.24
N ALA A 40 5.24 1.81 -16.50
CA ALA A 40 5.58 0.86 -17.58
C ALA A 40 7.09 0.73 -17.81
N ASN A 41 7.93 1.62 -17.25
CA ASN A 41 9.38 1.53 -17.37
C ASN A 41 10.05 0.82 -16.18
N LEU A 42 9.29 0.34 -15.20
CA LEU A 42 9.83 -0.25 -13.96
C LEU A 42 10.81 -1.39 -14.24
N GLU A 43 10.47 -2.32 -15.13
CA GLU A 43 11.32 -3.46 -15.45
C GLU A 43 12.63 -3.03 -16.12
N GLY A 44 12.56 -2.05 -17.03
CA GLY A 44 13.75 -1.49 -17.66
C GLY A 44 14.65 -0.76 -16.66
N ASP A 45 14.07 -0.04 -15.70
CA ASP A 45 14.85 0.59 -14.64
C ASP A 45 15.46 -0.46 -13.68
N ILE A 46 14.76 -1.56 -13.39
CA ILE A 46 15.32 -2.69 -12.61
C ILE A 46 16.50 -3.30 -13.35
N GLU A 47 16.38 -3.55 -14.66
CA GLU A 47 17.47 -4.08 -15.48
C GLU A 47 18.68 -3.13 -15.49
N GLU A 48 18.47 -1.82 -15.71
CA GLU A 48 19.55 -0.83 -15.74
C GLU A 48 20.26 -0.72 -14.38
N LEU A 49 19.52 -0.77 -13.27
CA LEU A 49 20.07 -0.62 -11.92
C LEU A 49 20.71 -1.89 -11.37
N SER A 50 20.05 -3.03 -11.56
CA SER A 50 20.48 -4.29 -10.95
C SER A 50 21.27 -5.18 -11.91
N GLY A 51 21.07 -5.03 -13.22
CA GLY A 51 21.54 -5.96 -14.24
C GLY A 51 20.69 -7.22 -14.37
N ILE A 52 19.60 -7.31 -13.61
CA ILE A 52 18.66 -8.43 -13.66
C ILE A 52 17.61 -8.13 -14.72
N ASP A 53 17.64 -8.89 -15.81
CA ASP A 53 16.56 -8.92 -16.78
C ASP A 53 15.46 -9.85 -16.26
N THR A 54 14.35 -9.27 -15.80
CA THR A 54 13.21 -10.01 -15.25
C THR A 54 12.59 -10.97 -16.27
N ASN A 55 12.62 -10.62 -17.56
CA ASN A 55 12.12 -11.49 -18.62
C ASN A 55 13.04 -12.70 -18.81
N ALA A 56 14.36 -12.50 -18.77
CA ALA A 56 15.31 -13.60 -18.86
C ALA A 56 15.21 -14.56 -17.64
N VAL A 57 14.92 -14.02 -16.45
CA VAL A 57 14.69 -14.84 -15.25
C VAL A 57 13.43 -15.70 -15.40
N ASN A 58 12.35 -15.14 -15.95
CA ASN A 58 11.14 -15.90 -16.24
C ASN A 58 11.42 -16.98 -17.30
N GLU A 59 12.12 -16.67 -18.40
CA GLU A 59 12.52 -17.65 -19.42
C GLU A 59 13.35 -18.81 -18.83
N ASP A 60 14.28 -18.53 -17.91
CA ASP A 60 15.08 -19.54 -17.22
C ASP A 60 14.23 -20.44 -16.31
N LEU A 61 13.23 -19.86 -15.64
CA LEU A 61 12.28 -20.58 -14.81
C LEU A 61 11.48 -21.58 -15.65
N GLU A 62 10.97 -21.14 -16.79
CA GLU A 62 10.24 -21.97 -17.75
C GLU A 62 11.13 -23.07 -18.35
N GLU A 63 12.36 -22.75 -18.79
CA GLU A 63 13.28 -23.75 -19.34
C GLU A 63 13.65 -24.82 -18.29
N ALA A 64 13.82 -24.42 -17.03
CA ALA A 64 14.08 -25.36 -15.94
C ALA A 64 12.90 -26.30 -15.72
N ALA A 65 11.66 -25.78 -15.76
CA ALA A 65 10.45 -26.57 -15.61
C ALA A 65 10.29 -27.58 -16.77
N ASP A 66 10.43 -27.10 -18.00
CA ASP A 66 10.38 -27.89 -19.23
C ASP A 66 11.39 -29.04 -19.20
N PHE A 67 12.62 -28.76 -18.74
CA PHE A 67 13.66 -29.77 -18.58
C PHE A 67 13.28 -30.85 -17.56
N ALA A 68 12.68 -30.45 -16.45
CA ALA A 68 12.24 -31.35 -15.39
C ALA A 68 10.97 -32.13 -15.76
N GLY A 69 10.23 -31.68 -16.78
CA GLY A 69 9.08 -32.36 -17.35
C GLY A 69 7.73 -31.91 -16.77
N PHE A 70 7.64 -30.64 -16.39
CA PHE A 70 6.41 -29.99 -15.96
C PHE A 70 6.37 -28.56 -16.51
N ILE A 71 5.22 -27.89 -16.41
CA ILE A 71 5.04 -26.53 -16.91
C ILE A 71 5.06 -25.58 -15.72
N ILE A 72 5.77 -24.47 -15.86
CA ILE A 72 5.59 -23.25 -15.08
C ILE A 72 5.47 -22.14 -16.11
N GLU A 73 4.52 -21.25 -15.93
CA GLU A 73 4.45 -19.97 -16.65
C GLU A 73 4.13 -18.90 -15.59
N SER A 74 4.74 -17.73 -15.71
CA SER A 74 4.48 -16.61 -14.80
C SER A 74 4.70 -15.30 -15.51
N ASP A 75 3.83 -14.34 -15.25
CA ASP A 75 3.92 -13.03 -15.86
C ASP A 75 3.39 -11.97 -14.91
N GLN A 76 3.80 -10.72 -15.12
CA GLN A 76 3.33 -9.56 -14.38
C GLN A 76 3.19 -8.36 -15.31
N VAL A 77 2.18 -7.54 -15.05
CA VAL A 77 1.95 -6.32 -15.82
C VAL A 77 1.74 -5.19 -14.84
N ILE A 78 2.52 -4.11 -15.01
CA ILE A 78 2.41 -2.92 -14.18
C ILE A 78 2.29 -1.70 -15.10
N SER A 79 1.31 -0.84 -14.82
CA SER A 79 1.14 0.43 -15.54
C SER A 79 0.66 1.54 -14.62
N GLY A 80 0.76 2.78 -15.09
CA GLY A 80 0.28 3.96 -14.38
C GLY A 80 1.31 5.08 -14.35
N MET A 81 1.07 6.07 -13.48
CA MET A 81 2.00 7.18 -13.32
C MET A 81 2.11 7.67 -11.88
N THR A 82 3.27 8.24 -11.57
CA THR A 82 3.52 9.01 -10.35
C THR A 82 4.04 10.39 -10.72
N GLN A 83 3.46 11.43 -10.16
CA GLN A 83 3.88 12.81 -10.35
C GLN A 83 3.79 13.56 -9.03
N PHE A 84 4.77 14.41 -8.76
CA PHE A 84 4.66 15.39 -7.68
C PHE A 84 5.19 16.74 -8.14
N PHE A 85 4.57 17.82 -7.69
CA PHE A 85 4.97 19.18 -8.00
C PHE A 85 4.89 20.04 -6.74
N ILE A 86 5.91 20.88 -6.57
CA ILE A 86 5.96 21.91 -5.53
C ILE A 86 6.09 23.25 -6.24
N GLU A 87 5.16 24.16 -5.95
CA GLU A 87 5.16 25.52 -6.50
C GLU A 87 5.10 26.54 -5.35
N THR A 88 6.06 27.46 -5.31
CA THR A 88 6.13 28.50 -4.28
C THR A 88 6.15 29.89 -4.90
N TYR A 89 5.36 30.81 -4.34
CA TYR A 89 5.28 32.21 -4.75
C TYR A 89 4.85 33.12 -3.60
N ASP A 90 4.97 34.43 -3.79
CA ASP A 90 4.50 35.41 -2.80
C ASP A 90 3.15 35.98 -3.26
N GLY A 91 2.26 36.27 -2.30
CA GLY A 91 0.95 36.85 -2.56
C GLY A 91 1.02 38.30 -3.04
N ASP A 92 0.02 38.70 -3.83
CA ASP A 92 -0.03 40.04 -4.43
C ASP A 92 -0.36 41.17 -3.42
N LEU A 93 -0.94 40.84 -2.27
CA LEU A 93 -1.49 41.79 -1.31
C LEU A 93 -1.10 41.40 0.12
N ALA A 94 -0.70 42.40 0.91
CA ALA A 94 -0.55 42.23 2.33
C ALA A 94 -1.90 42.09 3.04
N VAL A 95 -1.93 41.28 4.09
CA VAL A 95 -3.09 40.96 4.90
C VAL A 95 -2.96 41.50 6.32
N GLU A 96 -4.08 41.93 6.91
CA GLU A 96 -4.11 42.36 8.32
C GLU A 96 -4.39 41.16 9.23
N ILE A 97 -3.36 40.65 9.90
CA ILE A 97 -3.46 39.57 10.88
C ILE A 97 -3.44 40.14 12.29
N THR A 98 -4.32 39.64 13.15
CA THR A 98 -4.34 39.98 14.58
C THR A 98 -3.87 38.79 15.39
N ASP A 99 -2.73 38.95 16.06
CA ASP A 99 -2.14 37.88 16.88
C ASP A 99 -3.02 37.53 18.10
N PRO A 100 -2.77 36.39 18.77
CA PRO A 100 -3.53 36.00 19.97
C PRO A 100 -3.45 37.02 21.14
N ASN A 101 -2.43 37.90 21.13
CA ASN A 101 -2.26 38.98 22.10
C ASN A 101 -3.09 40.24 21.76
N GLY A 102 -3.78 40.25 20.61
CA GLY A 102 -4.63 41.32 20.13
C GLY A 102 -3.89 42.44 19.39
N ALA A 103 -2.64 42.23 18.97
CA ALA A 103 -1.92 43.17 18.14
C ALA A 103 -2.14 42.86 16.65
N THR A 104 -2.61 43.87 15.91
CA THR A 104 -2.82 43.78 14.46
C THR A 104 -1.58 44.26 13.70
N ARG A 105 -1.18 43.50 12.67
CA ARG A 105 -0.03 43.78 11.79
C ARG A 105 -0.43 43.56 10.34
N GLU A 106 0.21 44.31 9.46
CA GLU A 106 0.13 44.10 8.01
C GLU A 106 1.29 43.15 7.64
N LEU A 107 0.96 41.97 7.11
CA LEU A 107 1.90 40.88 6.79
C LEU A 107 1.77 40.50 5.32
N ASN A 108 2.85 40.02 4.72
CA ASN A 108 2.87 39.46 3.38
C ASN A 108 2.47 37.96 3.44
N GLU A 109 1.90 37.46 2.36
CA GLU A 109 1.59 36.04 2.20
C GLU A 109 2.68 35.37 1.36
N ARG A 110 3.05 34.16 1.76
CA ARG A 110 3.86 33.25 0.94
C ARG A 110 3.10 31.94 0.77
N VAL A 111 2.88 31.55 -0.47
CA VAL A 111 2.09 30.36 -0.80
C VAL A 111 3.01 29.25 -1.27
N THR A 112 2.82 28.05 -0.73
CA THR A 112 3.41 26.80 -1.22
C THR A 112 2.28 25.84 -1.57
N GLU A 113 2.27 25.41 -2.83
CA GLU A 113 1.33 24.42 -3.34
C GLU A 113 2.06 23.08 -3.55
N LEU A 114 1.45 22.00 -3.07
CA LEU A 114 1.87 20.63 -3.29
C LEU A 114 0.78 19.91 -4.07
N THR A 115 1.15 19.34 -5.22
CA THR A 115 0.28 18.51 -6.05
C THR A 115 0.94 17.14 -6.16
N VAL A 116 0.27 16.09 -5.68
CA VAL A 116 0.70 14.69 -5.82
C VAL A 116 -0.36 13.95 -6.61
N ARG A 117 0.08 13.15 -7.58
CA ARG A 117 -0.72 12.25 -8.38
C ARG A 117 -0.03 10.91 -8.46
N HIS A 118 -0.69 9.86 -8.04
CA HIS A 118 -0.19 8.51 -8.15
C HIS A 118 -1.37 7.60 -8.47
N GLY A 119 -1.23 6.83 -9.54
CA GLY A 119 -2.13 5.76 -9.90
C GLY A 119 -1.31 4.61 -10.45
N ARG A 120 -1.54 3.40 -9.95
CA ARG A 120 -0.89 2.19 -10.44
C ARG A 120 -1.90 1.06 -10.56
N LEU A 121 -1.81 0.35 -11.68
CA LEU A 121 -2.42 -0.96 -11.87
C LEU A 121 -1.31 -2.00 -11.88
N GLY A 122 -1.53 -3.12 -11.21
CA GLY A 122 -0.66 -4.28 -11.20
C GLY A 122 -1.49 -5.54 -11.39
N ASN A 123 -1.05 -6.43 -12.26
CA ASN A 123 -1.56 -7.79 -12.33
C ASN A 123 -0.41 -8.76 -12.32
N ILE A 124 -0.62 -9.91 -11.68
CA ILE A 124 0.34 -11.02 -11.67
C ILE A 124 -0.41 -12.31 -11.96
N GLY A 125 0.23 -13.20 -12.69
CA GLY A 125 -0.27 -14.52 -13.00
C GLY A 125 0.82 -15.56 -12.81
N PHE A 126 0.42 -16.73 -12.37
CA PHE A 126 1.30 -17.88 -12.24
C PHE A 126 0.49 -19.14 -12.51
N THR A 127 1.02 -20.05 -13.31
CA THR A 127 0.47 -21.40 -13.47
C THR A 127 1.58 -22.43 -13.40
N THR A 128 1.25 -23.61 -12.89
CA THR A 128 2.11 -24.78 -12.97
C THR A 128 1.30 -26.04 -13.13
N ALA A 129 1.76 -26.91 -14.03
CA ALA A 129 1.11 -28.19 -14.30
C ALA A 129 2.15 -29.32 -14.35
N TRP A 130 1.95 -30.33 -13.50
CA TRP A 130 2.74 -31.55 -13.44
C TRP A 130 1.85 -32.77 -13.61
N THR A 131 2.35 -33.81 -14.28
CA THR A 131 1.63 -35.07 -14.46
C THR A 131 2.60 -36.26 -14.48
N ASP A 132 2.25 -37.33 -13.78
CA ASP A 132 2.93 -38.62 -13.84
C ASP A 132 1.88 -39.75 -13.87
N GLU A 133 1.75 -40.43 -15.01
CA GLU A 133 0.75 -41.49 -15.23
C GLU A 133 -0.70 -41.06 -14.92
N ASN A 134 -1.20 -41.37 -13.72
CA ASN A 134 -2.56 -41.04 -13.26
C ASN A 134 -2.58 -39.94 -12.20
N GLU A 135 -1.42 -39.53 -11.70
CA GLU A 135 -1.25 -38.47 -10.72
C GLU A 135 -0.97 -37.13 -11.43
N SER A 136 -1.63 -36.05 -11.02
CA SER A 136 -1.37 -34.72 -11.53
C SER A 136 -1.56 -33.64 -10.47
N ILE A 137 -0.83 -32.54 -10.66
CA ILE A 137 -0.97 -31.31 -9.88
C ILE A 137 -1.09 -30.18 -10.91
N ASP A 138 -2.15 -29.42 -10.82
CA ASP A 138 -2.38 -28.19 -11.58
C ASP A 138 -2.64 -27.07 -10.56
N PHE A 139 -1.94 -25.97 -10.71
CA PHE A 139 -2.11 -24.81 -9.86
C PHE A 139 -2.09 -23.57 -10.72
N TRP A 140 -3.02 -22.66 -10.49
CA TRP A 140 -2.96 -21.33 -11.04
C TRP A 140 -3.26 -20.30 -9.96
N MET A 141 -2.68 -19.12 -10.13
CA MET A 141 -2.85 -17.97 -9.26
C MET A 141 -2.92 -16.71 -10.10
N SER A 142 -3.83 -15.83 -9.75
CA SER A 142 -3.95 -14.48 -10.29
C SER A 142 -4.02 -13.47 -9.17
N GLY A 143 -3.29 -12.38 -9.29
CA GLY A 143 -3.41 -11.22 -8.42
C GLY A 143 -3.71 -9.96 -9.21
N SER A 144 -4.45 -9.05 -8.60
CA SER A 144 -4.61 -7.68 -9.05
C SER A 144 -4.31 -6.72 -7.91
N THR A 145 -3.73 -5.57 -8.23
CA THR A 145 -3.46 -4.48 -7.30
C THR A 145 -3.84 -3.17 -7.97
N GLU A 146 -4.68 -2.38 -7.31
CA GLU A 146 -4.98 -1.01 -7.70
C GLU A 146 -4.54 -0.06 -6.60
N GLU A 147 -3.78 0.96 -6.96
CA GLU A 147 -3.29 1.99 -6.04
C GLU A 147 -3.63 3.37 -6.57
N ILE A 148 -4.23 4.21 -5.73
CA ILE A 148 -4.42 5.63 -5.98
C ILE A 148 -3.96 6.44 -4.78
N PHE A 149 -3.18 7.50 -5.05
CA PHE A 149 -2.78 8.48 -4.05
C PHE A 149 -2.71 9.87 -4.68
N VAL A 150 -3.67 10.71 -4.30
CA VAL A 150 -3.84 12.07 -4.83
C VAL A 150 -3.85 13.04 -3.66
N ILE A 151 -3.04 14.10 -3.74
CA ILE A 151 -3.06 15.20 -2.77
C ILE A 151 -3.01 16.52 -3.53
N ASP A 152 -3.86 17.45 -3.11
CA ASP A 152 -3.74 18.86 -3.40
C ASP A 152 -3.70 19.62 -2.07
N ALA A 153 -2.58 20.29 -1.79
CA ALA A 153 -2.41 21.07 -0.58
C ALA A 153 -1.89 22.47 -0.93
N VAL A 154 -2.53 23.48 -0.35
CA VAL A 154 -2.12 24.89 -0.46
C VAL A 154 -1.86 25.40 0.95
N TYR A 155 -0.62 25.81 1.19
CA TYR A 155 -0.21 26.39 2.46
C TYR A 155 0.20 27.84 2.28
N THR A 156 -0.43 28.74 3.04
CA THR A 156 -0.16 30.16 3.04
C THR A 156 0.49 30.57 4.36
N GLU A 157 1.73 31.00 4.32
CA GLU A 157 2.50 31.54 5.45
C GLU A 157 2.32 33.06 5.55
N TYR A 158 2.15 33.56 6.78
CA TYR A 158 2.09 34.99 7.05
C TYR A 158 3.45 35.49 7.55
N VAL A 159 4.11 36.35 6.77
CA VAL A 159 5.48 36.82 7.04
C VAL A 159 5.60 38.34 7.04
N ASP A 160 6.54 38.91 7.78
CA ASP A 160 6.89 40.33 7.67
C ASP A 160 7.96 40.62 6.59
N ASP A 161 8.33 41.89 6.43
CA ASP A 161 9.38 42.32 5.48
C ASP A 161 10.77 41.73 5.80
N ASP A 162 10.98 41.30 7.04
CA ASP A 162 12.22 40.65 7.49
C ASP A 162 12.10 39.12 7.41
N LEU A 163 11.05 38.55 6.79
CA LEU A 163 10.74 37.11 6.66
C LEU A 163 10.55 36.36 8.00
N MET A 164 10.15 37.07 9.05
CA MET A 164 9.72 36.45 10.30
C MET A 164 8.31 35.91 10.15
N VAL A 165 8.06 34.70 10.63
CA VAL A 165 6.78 34.00 10.45
C VAL A 165 5.84 34.22 11.64
N TYR A 166 4.58 34.52 11.34
CA TYR A 166 3.54 34.81 12.34
C TYR A 166 2.41 33.78 12.38
N GLY A 167 2.41 32.81 11.47
CA GLY A 167 1.37 31.80 11.38
C GLY A 167 1.24 31.27 9.96
N GLY A 168 0.20 30.49 9.75
CA GLY A 168 -0.16 30.03 8.42
C GLY A 168 -1.51 29.34 8.36
N HIS A 169 -1.99 29.16 7.13
CA HIS A 169 -3.27 28.59 6.76
C HIS A 169 -3.05 27.45 5.76
N LEU A 170 -3.63 26.29 6.02
CA LEU A 170 -3.56 25.10 5.19
C LEU A 170 -4.95 24.76 4.66
N GLU A 171 -5.05 24.59 3.34
CA GLU A 171 -6.18 23.97 2.66
C GLU A 171 -5.67 22.70 1.98
N MET A 172 -6.32 21.56 2.23
CA MET A 172 -5.90 20.29 1.66
C MET A 172 -7.10 19.42 1.30
N SER A 173 -7.00 18.73 0.17
CA SER A 173 -7.86 17.61 -0.20
C SER A 173 -7.00 16.47 -0.72
N GLY A 174 -7.54 15.26 -0.69
CA GLY A 174 -6.82 14.11 -1.21
C GLY A 174 -7.63 12.83 -1.18
N GLU A 175 -7.05 11.80 -1.76
CA GLU A 175 -7.61 10.46 -1.80
C GLU A 175 -6.45 9.46 -1.74
N PHE A 176 -6.64 8.42 -0.95
CA PHE A 176 -5.81 7.23 -0.94
C PHE A 176 -6.74 6.03 -1.10
N ALA A 177 -6.47 5.14 -2.03
CA ALA A 177 -7.10 3.82 -2.02
C ALA A 177 -6.10 2.76 -2.48
N LEU A 178 -6.23 1.60 -1.84
CA LEU A 178 -5.46 0.40 -2.14
C LEU A 178 -6.45 -0.74 -2.23
N GLU A 179 -6.47 -1.42 -3.36
CA GLU A 179 -7.25 -2.63 -3.60
C GLU A 179 -6.29 -3.74 -4.01
N ASN A 180 -6.44 -4.91 -3.40
CA ASN A 180 -5.71 -6.11 -3.78
C ASN A 180 -6.69 -7.27 -3.85
N GLU A 181 -6.62 -8.02 -4.93
CA GLU A 181 -7.31 -9.30 -5.05
C GLU A 181 -6.29 -10.38 -5.37
N LEU A 182 -6.53 -11.57 -4.83
CA LEU A 182 -5.76 -12.77 -5.06
C LEU A 182 -6.73 -13.93 -5.22
N GLN A 183 -6.65 -14.61 -6.35
CA GLN A 183 -7.37 -15.83 -6.60
C GLN A 183 -6.36 -16.93 -6.90
N PHE A 184 -6.59 -18.12 -6.39
CA PHE A 184 -5.82 -19.29 -6.79
C PHE A 184 -6.68 -20.54 -6.76
N ASN A 185 -6.27 -21.49 -7.58
CA ASN A 185 -6.85 -22.81 -7.65
C ASN A 185 -5.74 -23.84 -7.50
N LEU A 186 -6.01 -24.93 -6.77
CA LEU A 186 -5.11 -26.07 -6.67
C LEU A 186 -5.89 -27.33 -7.00
N GLN A 187 -5.63 -27.92 -8.16
CA GLN A 187 -6.16 -29.22 -8.52
C GLN A 187 -5.11 -30.31 -8.32
N ILE A 188 -5.44 -31.30 -7.50
CA ILE A 188 -4.66 -32.52 -7.28
C ILE A 188 -5.51 -33.72 -7.70
N ILE A 189 -4.95 -34.53 -8.60
CA ILE A 189 -5.49 -35.84 -8.94
C ILE A 189 -4.48 -36.87 -8.44
N ALA A 190 -4.88 -37.74 -7.51
CA ALA A 190 -4.02 -38.77 -6.97
C ALA A 190 -4.86 -39.89 -6.34
N ALA A 191 -4.39 -41.14 -6.42
CA ALA A 191 -5.11 -42.30 -5.86
C ALA A 191 -6.58 -42.43 -6.35
N ASP A 192 -6.86 -42.10 -7.62
CA ASP A 192 -8.20 -42.04 -8.23
C ASP A 192 -9.15 -40.99 -7.60
N GLU A 193 -8.62 -40.13 -6.74
CA GLU A 193 -9.32 -39.03 -6.08
C GLU A 193 -8.98 -37.68 -6.73
N VAL A 194 -9.92 -36.74 -6.65
CA VAL A 194 -9.76 -35.36 -7.15
C VAL A 194 -10.02 -34.39 -6.01
N LEU A 195 -9.10 -33.45 -5.82
CA LEU A 195 -9.22 -32.30 -4.93
C LEU A 195 -8.99 -31.05 -5.76
N ALA A 196 -9.93 -30.11 -5.78
CA ALA A 196 -9.80 -28.89 -6.60
C ALA A 196 -10.35 -27.65 -5.88
N PRO A 197 -9.83 -27.29 -4.69
CA PRO A 197 -10.20 -26.05 -4.02
C PRO A 197 -9.84 -24.83 -4.88
N GLU A 198 -10.77 -23.91 -4.95
CA GLU A 198 -10.57 -22.56 -5.44
C GLU A 198 -10.71 -21.59 -4.26
N LEU A 199 -9.72 -20.72 -4.08
CA LEU A 199 -9.73 -19.70 -3.06
C LEU A 199 -9.59 -18.32 -3.71
N GLY A 200 -10.60 -17.49 -3.49
CA GLY A 200 -10.56 -16.07 -3.76
C GLY A 200 -10.44 -15.30 -2.45
N MET A 201 -9.55 -14.33 -2.41
CA MET A 201 -9.50 -13.36 -1.34
C MET A 201 -9.21 -11.98 -1.91
N GLY A 202 -9.79 -10.97 -1.30
CA GLY A 202 -9.46 -9.61 -1.66
C GLY A 202 -9.70 -8.68 -0.51
N PHE A 203 -8.99 -7.56 -0.51
CA PHE A 203 -9.23 -6.47 0.40
C PHE A 203 -9.05 -5.15 -0.31
N SER A 204 -9.88 -4.19 0.04
CA SER A 204 -9.69 -2.80 -0.33
C SER A 204 -9.79 -1.92 0.91
N VAL A 205 -8.96 -0.89 0.95
CA VAL A 205 -9.01 0.17 1.96
C VAL A 205 -8.92 1.49 1.22
N SER A 206 -9.87 2.38 1.52
CA SER A 206 -9.89 3.73 0.97
C SER A 206 -9.98 4.78 2.06
N PHE A 207 -9.38 5.93 1.80
CA PHE A 207 -9.39 7.10 2.65
C PHE A 207 -9.49 8.35 1.76
N GLU A 208 -10.69 8.92 1.71
CA GLU A 208 -10.94 10.17 1.02
C GLU A 208 -10.88 11.32 2.03
N ILE A 209 -10.22 12.40 1.64
CA ILE A 209 -10.17 13.69 2.35
C ILE A 209 -10.80 14.74 1.43
N PRO A 210 -12.14 14.89 1.44
CA PRO A 210 -12.79 15.96 0.69
C PRO A 210 -12.28 17.35 1.06
N SER A 211 -11.95 17.57 2.34
CA SER A 211 -11.43 18.86 2.81
C SER A 211 -10.78 18.75 4.20
N ILE A 212 -9.61 19.35 4.33
CA ILE A 212 -8.97 19.75 5.59
C ILE A 212 -8.66 21.24 5.47
N GLU A 213 -9.11 22.02 6.45
CA GLU A 213 -8.79 23.44 6.57
C GLU A 213 -8.27 23.69 7.98
N SER A 214 -7.08 24.28 8.11
CA SER A 214 -6.51 24.58 9.43
C SER A 214 -5.69 25.86 9.41
N GLU A 215 -5.65 26.54 10.56
CA GLU A 215 -4.93 27.79 10.76
C GLU A 215 -4.16 27.73 12.09
N TRP A 216 -2.99 28.35 12.13
CA TRP A 216 -2.28 28.62 13.37
C TRP A 216 -1.72 30.05 13.36
N LEU A 217 -1.68 30.67 14.54
CA LEU A 217 -1.14 32.01 14.73
C LEU A 217 -0.16 32.01 15.89
N ALA A 218 1.08 32.43 15.60
CA ALA A 218 2.13 32.57 16.58
C ALA A 218 1.87 33.78 17.49
N SER A 219 2.16 33.62 18.79
CA SER A 219 2.08 34.73 19.74
C SER A 219 3.35 35.59 19.74
N GLU A 220 4.46 35.02 19.26
CA GLU A 220 5.74 35.68 18.98
C GLU A 220 6.24 35.30 17.58
N PRO A 221 6.94 36.20 16.86
CA PRO A 221 7.46 35.89 15.52
C PRO A 221 8.51 34.77 15.56
N LEU A 222 8.42 33.83 14.61
CA LEU A 222 9.32 32.70 14.47
C LEU A 222 10.33 32.93 13.33
N ASP A 223 11.53 32.40 13.49
CA ASP A 223 12.67 32.67 12.59
C ASP A 223 13.09 31.43 11.75
N TYR A 224 12.18 30.48 11.56
CA TYR A 224 12.54 29.18 10.98
C TYR A 224 12.93 29.27 9.49
N LEU A 225 12.45 30.27 8.75
CA LEU A 225 12.84 30.47 7.35
C LEU A 225 14.31 30.88 7.21
N HIS A 226 14.88 31.64 8.15
CA HIS A 226 16.29 32.02 8.08
C HIS A 226 17.23 30.90 8.51
N HIS A 227 16.75 29.90 9.27
CA HIS A 227 17.55 28.72 9.60
C HIS A 227 17.94 27.91 8.35
N LEU A 228 17.18 28.00 7.25
CA LEU A 228 17.60 27.49 5.94
C LEU A 228 18.81 28.26 5.39
N SER A 229 18.91 29.55 5.68
CA SER A 229 19.92 30.46 5.10
C SER A 229 21.15 30.72 6.00
N ALA A 230 21.10 30.30 7.27
CA ALA A 230 22.12 30.63 8.26
C ALA A 230 23.08 29.46 8.51
N PRO A 231 24.39 29.59 8.21
CA PRO A 231 25.37 28.57 8.56
C PRO A 231 25.50 28.44 10.09
N PRO A 232 25.96 27.29 10.61
CA PRO A 232 26.12 27.09 12.04
C PRO A 232 27.03 28.15 12.64
N ALA A 233 26.50 28.92 13.59
CA ALA A 233 27.29 29.84 14.36
C ALA A 233 28.19 29.04 15.32
N GLU A 234 29.52 29.20 15.23
CA GLU A 234 30.49 28.56 16.15
C GLU A 234 30.34 28.99 17.62
N GLU A 235 29.39 29.86 17.98
CA GLU A 235 29.17 30.27 19.36
C GLU A 235 27.68 30.32 19.69
N ASN A 236 27.17 29.35 20.46
CA ASN A 236 26.46 29.72 21.68
C ASN A 236 26.46 28.69 22.81
N ASN A 237 26.68 29.20 24.02
CA ASN A 237 26.61 28.48 25.29
C ASN A 237 25.20 27.96 25.55
N GLY A 238 25.03 26.64 25.40
CA GLY A 238 24.06 25.86 26.17
C GLY A 238 22.76 25.53 25.45
N SER A 239 22.76 24.45 24.68
CA SER A 239 22.22 23.15 25.12
C SER A 239 22.58 22.12 24.05
N GLU A 240 23.33 21.11 24.47
CA GLU A 240 23.75 19.90 23.74
C GLU A 240 24.63 20.12 22.48
N GLU A 241 25.74 19.39 22.42
CA GLU A 241 26.62 19.38 21.26
C GLU A 241 25.82 18.73 20.11
N ASN A 242 25.31 19.51 19.16
CA ASN A 242 24.78 18.96 17.91
C ASN A 242 25.96 18.31 17.16
N GLU A 243 26.04 16.98 17.19
CA GLU A 243 27.21 16.22 16.73
C GLU A 243 27.49 16.31 15.21
N GLU A 244 26.70 17.01 14.39
CA GLU A 244 26.83 16.92 12.91
C GLU A 244 26.58 18.23 12.12
N GLY A 245 26.90 19.41 12.67
CA GLY A 245 26.82 20.66 11.87
C GLY A 245 25.40 21.13 11.51
N ALA A 246 24.36 20.46 11.98
CA ALA A 246 22.96 20.86 11.82
C ALA A 246 22.65 22.19 12.54
N VAL A 247 22.03 23.13 11.82
CA VAL A 247 21.42 24.33 12.40
C VAL A 247 19.93 24.10 12.44
N GLY A 248 19.35 24.19 13.63
CA GLY A 248 17.92 24.01 13.79
C GLY A 248 17.46 24.42 15.18
N ALA A 249 16.17 24.67 15.28
CA ALA A 249 15.46 24.88 16.53
C ALA A 249 14.12 24.17 16.45
N GLU A 250 13.71 23.61 17.58
CA GLU A 250 12.33 23.22 17.80
C GLU A 250 11.59 24.43 18.38
N TYR A 251 10.55 24.86 17.69
CA TYR A 251 9.63 25.86 18.20
C TYR A 251 8.43 25.13 18.78
N ASP A 252 8.28 25.19 20.10
CA ASP A 252 7.17 24.59 20.85
C ASP A 252 6.61 25.55 21.93
N GLY A 253 5.47 25.17 22.52
CA GLY A 253 4.87 25.87 23.65
C GLY A 253 4.05 27.13 23.33
N GLU A 254 3.77 27.95 24.36
CA GLU A 254 2.82 29.08 24.28
C GLU A 254 3.21 30.17 23.22
N GLY A 255 4.47 30.20 22.79
CA GLY A 255 5.00 31.12 21.78
C GLY A 255 4.52 30.84 20.35
N VAL A 256 4.38 29.55 20.00
CA VAL A 256 4.00 29.08 18.65
C VAL A 256 2.49 29.07 18.48
N GLY A 257 1.75 28.88 19.58
CA GLY A 257 0.29 28.89 19.58
C GLY A 257 -0.32 27.51 19.30
N LEU A 258 -1.61 27.53 19.00
CA LEU A 258 -2.39 26.34 18.67
C LEU A 258 -2.65 26.31 17.17
N ILE A 259 -2.71 25.11 16.61
CA ILE A 259 -3.34 24.85 15.32
C ILE A 259 -4.81 24.54 15.59
N GLU A 260 -5.71 25.25 14.92
CA GLU A 260 -7.14 25.02 14.94
C GLU A 260 -7.59 24.67 13.53
N GLY A 261 -8.42 23.64 13.38
CA GLY A 261 -8.87 23.23 12.07
C GLY A 261 -10.13 22.40 12.07
N GLU A 262 -10.66 22.18 10.88
CA GLU A 262 -11.75 21.28 10.60
C GLU A 262 -11.41 20.32 9.47
N PHE A 263 -12.03 19.14 9.51
CA PHE A 263 -11.83 18.13 8.49
C PHE A 263 -13.15 17.43 8.15
N SER A 264 -13.21 16.92 6.92
CA SER A 264 -14.18 15.95 6.44
C SER A 264 -13.41 14.79 5.83
N THR A 265 -13.79 13.56 6.15
CA THR A 265 -13.18 12.34 5.64
C THR A 265 -14.24 11.30 5.31
N LEU A 266 -13.89 10.37 4.43
CA LEU A 266 -14.66 9.15 4.18
C LEU A 266 -13.67 7.98 4.14
N THR A 267 -13.72 7.11 5.15
CA THR A 267 -12.89 5.91 5.20
C THR A 267 -13.74 4.72 4.76
N GLY A 268 -13.30 3.98 3.76
CA GLY A 268 -13.95 2.77 3.28
C GLY A 268 -13.07 1.54 3.48
N TYR A 269 -13.71 0.39 3.64
CA TYR A 269 -13.04 -0.89 3.43
C TYR A 269 -13.98 -1.89 2.78
N SER A 270 -13.37 -2.82 2.07
CA SER A 270 -14.00 -4.07 1.68
C SER A 270 -13.03 -5.20 1.94
N ALA A 271 -13.52 -6.36 2.35
CA ALA A 271 -12.76 -7.59 2.34
C ALA A 271 -13.68 -8.71 1.91
N PHE A 272 -13.17 -9.64 1.13
CA PHE A 272 -13.88 -10.87 0.85
C PHE A 272 -12.95 -12.07 0.97
N LEU A 273 -13.53 -13.19 1.39
CA LEU A 273 -12.94 -14.51 1.33
C LEU A 273 -13.99 -15.42 0.71
N SER A 274 -13.61 -16.15 -0.32
CA SER A 274 -14.47 -17.11 -0.99
C SER A 274 -13.72 -18.41 -1.21
N ILE A 275 -14.36 -19.52 -0.89
CA ILE A 275 -13.85 -20.87 -1.13
C ILE A 275 -14.89 -21.68 -1.90
N ASP A 276 -14.47 -22.31 -2.98
CA ASP A 276 -15.27 -23.24 -3.77
C ASP A 276 -14.49 -24.56 -3.97
N GLY A 277 -15.20 -25.63 -4.34
CA GLY A 277 -14.58 -26.92 -4.67
C GLY A 277 -14.03 -27.73 -3.47
N VAL A 278 -14.29 -27.30 -2.24
CA VAL A 278 -14.01 -28.09 -1.02
C VAL A 278 -15.21 -28.98 -0.68
N PRO A 279 -15.02 -30.28 -0.39
CA PRO A 279 -16.09 -31.17 0.05
C PRO A 279 -16.51 -30.82 1.49
N SER A 280 -17.33 -29.79 1.63
CA SER A 280 -17.69 -29.21 2.93
C SER A 280 -18.52 -30.13 3.81
N GLU A 281 -19.33 -30.99 3.20
CA GLU A 281 -20.13 -32.02 3.88
C GLU A 281 -19.23 -33.06 4.57
N ASP A 282 -18.04 -33.33 4.02
CA ASP A 282 -17.09 -34.34 4.53
C ASP A 282 -16.30 -33.84 5.75
N PHE A 283 -16.14 -32.52 5.90
CA PHE A 283 -15.38 -31.89 6.98
C PHE A 283 -16.24 -31.24 8.05
N GLY A 284 -17.57 -31.29 7.92
CA GLY A 284 -18.48 -30.54 8.79
C GLY A 284 -18.28 -29.02 8.69
N ILE A 285 -17.80 -28.53 7.54
CA ILE A 285 -17.56 -27.10 7.30
C ILE A 285 -18.82 -26.49 6.68
N ASP A 286 -19.30 -25.39 7.25
CA ASP A 286 -20.34 -24.58 6.60
C ASP A 286 -19.71 -23.62 5.58
N LEU A 287 -19.83 -23.90 4.28
CA LEU A 287 -19.30 -23.01 3.22
C LEU A 287 -19.95 -21.64 3.23
N ASP A 288 -21.21 -21.51 3.68
CA ASP A 288 -21.87 -20.21 3.80
C ASP A 288 -21.22 -19.38 4.92
N ALA A 289 -20.62 -20.02 5.92
CA ALA A 289 -19.82 -19.35 6.95
C ALA A 289 -18.42 -18.96 6.45
N PHE A 290 -17.83 -19.67 5.47
CA PHE A 290 -16.51 -19.32 4.91
C PHE A 290 -16.56 -18.28 3.79
N ASN A 291 -17.66 -18.22 3.02
CA ASN A 291 -17.87 -17.23 1.95
C ASN A 291 -18.38 -15.91 2.53
N VAL A 292 -17.47 -15.02 2.89
CA VAL A 292 -17.79 -13.75 3.54
C VAL A 292 -17.41 -12.55 2.68
N GLN A 293 -18.28 -11.55 2.66
CA GLN A 293 -17.96 -10.22 2.15
C GLN A 293 -18.29 -9.19 3.23
N LEU A 294 -17.25 -8.47 3.66
CA LEU A 294 -17.32 -7.39 4.61
C LEU A 294 -17.12 -6.08 3.86
N SER A 295 -17.93 -5.08 4.14
CA SER A 295 -17.67 -3.72 3.68
C SER A 295 -18.40 -2.72 4.55
N ASP A 296 -17.77 -1.57 4.77
CA ASP A 296 -18.43 -0.42 5.38
C ASP A 296 -17.77 0.88 4.90
N SER A 297 -18.47 1.99 5.11
CA SER A 297 -17.97 3.33 4.85
C SER A 297 -18.27 4.24 6.04
N ILE A 298 -17.24 4.85 6.60
CA ILE A 298 -17.29 5.62 7.84
C ILE A 298 -17.01 7.09 7.50
N PRO A 299 -18.05 7.95 7.48
CA PRO A 299 -17.85 9.37 7.29
C PRO A 299 -17.34 10.02 8.58
N GLY A 300 -16.19 10.69 8.51
CA GLY A 300 -15.64 11.49 9.59
C GLY A 300 -15.88 12.99 9.34
N GLN A 301 -16.29 13.72 10.37
CA GLN A 301 -16.24 15.18 10.35
C GLN A 301 -15.94 15.69 11.75
N GLY A 302 -15.02 16.63 11.87
CA GLY A 302 -14.61 17.13 13.17
C GLY A 302 -13.93 18.49 13.10
N THR A 303 -13.69 19.01 14.30
CA THR A 303 -12.83 20.16 14.54
C THR A 303 -11.76 19.75 15.54
N PHE A 304 -10.54 20.24 15.38
CA PHE A 304 -9.44 19.95 16.29
C PHE A 304 -8.73 21.23 16.74
N SER A 305 -8.02 21.11 17.86
CA SER A 305 -7.19 22.17 18.41
C SER A 305 -6.00 21.52 19.10
N GLU A 306 -4.82 21.63 18.51
CA GLU A 306 -3.59 20.98 18.97
C GLU A 306 -2.46 21.99 19.17
N ASN A 307 -1.43 21.61 19.93
CA ASN A 307 -0.23 22.44 20.03
C ASN A 307 0.50 22.42 18.69
N MET A 308 0.81 23.60 18.17
CA MET A 308 1.67 23.70 16.99
C MET A 308 3.13 23.49 17.39
N THR A 309 3.80 22.57 16.71
CA THR A 309 5.25 22.39 16.80
C THR A 309 5.84 22.58 15.42
N VAL A 310 6.77 23.52 15.29
CA VAL A 310 7.51 23.74 14.04
C VAL A 310 8.96 23.37 14.28
N PHE A 311 9.44 22.36 13.57
CA PHE A 311 10.86 22.10 13.50
C PHE A 311 11.48 23.03 12.47
N SER A 312 12.72 23.43 12.70
CA SER A 312 13.45 24.22 11.75
C SER A 312 14.84 23.65 11.60
N GLY A 313 15.38 23.77 10.41
CA GLY A 313 16.80 23.53 10.22
C GLY A 313 17.19 23.08 8.84
N ALA A 314 18.50 23.10 8.64
CA ALA A 314 19.18 22.49 7.53
C ALA A 314 20.40 21.75 8.10
N MET A 315 20.72 20.60 7.54
CA MET A 315 21.98 19.93 7.86
C MET A 315 23.07 20.54 6.96
N TRP A 316 23.98 21.26 7.59
CA TRP A 316 25.14 21.85 6.93
C TRP A 316 26.30 20.86 6.96
N GLY A 317 27.09 20.80 5.89
CA GLY A 317 28.16 19.81 5.74
C GLY A 317 27.68 18.45 5.21
N HIS A 318 26.41 18.32 4.83
CA HIS A 318 25.95 17.28 3.91
C HIS A 318 26.28 17.74 2.49
N GLU A 319 27.55 17.58 2.11
CA GLU A 319 28.10 17.96 0.82
C GLU A 319 28.24 16.70 -0.04
N CYS A 320 27.75 16.78 -1.29
CA CYS A 320 27.86 15.70 -2.26
C CYS A 320 28.97 16.09 -3.24
N ASP A 321 30.24 16.00 -2.83
CA ASP A 321 31.42 16.43 -3.62
C ASP A 321 31.27 16.04 -5.10
N PRO A 322 31.27 16.99 -6.06
CA PRO A 322 31.82 18.34 -5.96
C PRO A 322 30.79 19.43 -5.61
N VAL A 323 29.55 19.07 -5.27
CA VAL A 323 28.48 20.00 -4.92
C VAL A 323 28.64 20.43 -3.46
N GLU A 324 29.19 21.63 -3.27
CA GLU A 324 29.45 22.21 -1.94
C GLU A 324 29.05 23.69 -1.86
N GLY A 325 28.43 24.08 -0.75
CA GLY A 325 28.12 25.48 -0.48
C GLY A 325 27.14 26.12 -1.48
N VAL A 326 27.66 26.91 -2.42
CA VAL A 326 26.85 27.70 -3.36
C VAL A 326 27.11 27.27 -4.79
N GLU A 327 26.09 26.69 -5.41
CA GLU A 327 26.13 26.22 -6.79
C GLU A 327 25.37 27.10 -7.77
N LYS A 328 25.64 26.89 -9.06
CA LYS A 328 24.91 27.54 -10.15
C LYS A 328 24.00 26.54 -10.84
N LEU A 329 22.70 26.81 -10.76
CA LEU A 329 21.66 25.95 -11.26
C LEU A 329 20.94 26.58 -12.44
N VAL A 330 20.48 25.75 -13.38
CA VAL A 330 19.47 26.13 -14.36
C VAL A 330 18.11 25.67 -13.87
N ILE A 331 17.29 26.60 -13.36
CA ILE A 331 15.94 26.30 -12.85
C ILE A 331 14.82 26.61 -13.86
N ASP A 332 15.18 27.18 -15.00
CA ASP A 332 14.29 27.35 -16.16
C ASP A 332 15.10 27.11 -17.44
N PRO A 333 15.03 25.89 -18.01
CA PRO A 333 15.76 25.52 -19.21
C PRO A 333 15.44 26.41 -20.41
N SER A 334 14.27 27.04 -20.44
CA SER A 334 13.84 27.91 -21.56
C SER A 334 14.60 29.23 -21.62
N THR A 335 15.12 29.70 -20.48
CA THR A 335 15.91 30.94 -20.38
C THR A 335 17.41 30.67 -20.43
N ASN A 336 17.83 29.48 -20.00
CA ASN A 336 19.24 29.11 -19.80
C ASN A 336 19.98 30.07 -18.86
N ASP A 337 19.24 30.79 -18.01
CA ASP A 337 19.79 31.66 -16.97
C ASP A 337 20.18 30.80 -15.76
N THR A 338 21.32 31.12 -15.16
CA THR A 338 21.81 30.43 -13.96
C THR A 338 21.50 31.23 -12.71
N ILE A 339 20.97 30.57 -11.68
CA ILE A 339 20.77 31.14 -10.34
C ILE A 339 21.82 30.58 -9.39
N ALA A 340 22.34 31.44 -8.50
CA ALA A 340 23.20 31.01 -7.41
C ALA A 340 22.33 30.48 -6.27
N ALA A 341 22.47 29.21 -5.91
CA ALA A 341 21.69 28.54 -4.90
C ALA A 341 22.60 27.94 -3.84
N GLN A 342 22.22 28.08 -2.57
CA GLN A 342 22.87 27.33 -1.50
C GLN A 342 22.38 25.88 -1.56
N CYS A 343 23.27 24.93 -1.32
CA CYS A 343 22.97 23.50 -1.29
C CYS A 343 23.20 22.89 0.10
N GLY A 344 22.48 21.80 0.38
CA GLY A 344 22.55 21.01 1.62
C GLY A 344 21.27 20.20 1.83
N LEU A 345 21.13 19.54 2.99
CA LEU A 345 19.92 18.77 3.30
C LEU A 345 18.90 19.65 4.02
N ALA A 346 17.72 19.78 3.42
CA ALA A 346 16.59 20.58 3.90
C ALA A 346 15.26 19.91 3.51
N PRO A 347 14.13 20.26 4.12
CA PRO A 347 12.81 19.82 3.65
C PRO A 347 12.48 20.44 2.27
N PRO A 348 11.72 19.75 1.41
CA PRO A 348 11.32 20.26 0.09
C PRO A 348 10.17 21.28 0.14
N ILE A 349 9.43 21.31 1.24
CA ILE A 349 8.36 22.26 1.56
C ILE A 349 8.72 23.03 2.83
N SER A 350 8.02 24.13 3.11
CA SER A 350 8.26 24.85 4.36
C SER A 350 7.91 23.99 5.57
N MET A 351 8.63 24.18 6.67
CA MET A 351 8.38 23.37 7.88
C MET A 351 7.03 23.69 8.54
N GLY A 352 6.50 24.90 8.33
CA GLY A 352 5.13 25.21 8.69
C GLY A 352 4.13 24.29 7.97
N MET A 353 4.30 24.12 6.65
CA MET A 353 3.47 23.23 5.84
C MET A 353 3.56 21.79 6.32
N ALA A 354 4.79 21.28 6.48
CA ALA A 354 5.03 19.90 6.91
C ALA A 354 4.38 19.61 8.27
N SER A 355 4.56 20.51 9.24
CA SER A 355 3.93 20.39 10.55
C SER A 355 2.41 20.44 10.49
N MET A 356 1.82 21.38 9.74
CA MET A 356 0.37 21.50 9.62
C MET A 356 -0.25 20.31 8.90
N MET A 357 0.34 19.86 7.80
CA MET A 357 -0.11 18.65 7.10
C MET A 357 -0.05 17.45 8.04
N GLY A 358 1.08 17.24 8.72
CA GLY A 358 1.25 16.13 9.65
C GLY A 358 0.21 16.13 10.76
N ILE A 359 0.04 17.25 11.48
CA ILE A 359 -0.93 17.35 12.57
C ILE A 359 -2.37 17.21 12.04
N SER A 360 -2.72 17.93 10.97
CA SER A 360 -4.10 17.93 10.44
C SER A 360 -4.49 16.56 9.87
N MET A 361 -3.57 15.89 9.18
CA MET A 361 -3.77 14.51 8.71
C MET A 361 -3.92 13.57 9.89
N LEU A 362 -3.04 13.62 10.91
CA LEU A 362 -3.17 12.75 12.08
C LEU A 362 -4.56 12.88 12.74
N MET A 363 -5.08 14.10 12.90
CA MET A 363 -6.42 14.31 13.48
C MET A 363 -7.54 13.78 12.58
N ALA A 364 -7.43 13.96 11.26
CA ALA A 364 -8.39 13.43 10.31
C ALA A 364 -8.37 11.88 10.27
N PHE A 365 -7.17 11.28 10.29
CA PHE A 365 -6.95 9.84 10.30
C PHE A 365 -7.42 9.19 11.62
N ASP A 366 -7.11 9.76 12.79
CA ASP A 366 -7.46 9.17 14.09
C ASP A 366 -8.99 8.99 14.25
N SER A 367 -9.79 9.89 13.67
CA SER A 367 -11.25 9.76 13.69
C SER A 367 -11.77 8.60 12.83
N GLY A 368 -11.24 8.41 11.62
CA GLY A 368 -11.74 7.39 10.68
C GLY A 368 -11.12 6.00 10.91
N VAL A 369 -9.82 5.94 11.20
CA VAL A 369 -9.07 4.67 11.30
C VAL A 369 -9.36 3.91 12.59
N ASN A 370 -9.55 4.60 13.73
CA ASN A 370 -9.95 3.91 14.96
C ASN A 370 -11.36 3.30 14.83
N GLU A 371 -12.27 4.02 14.18
CA GLU A 371 -13.62 3.51 13.88
C GLU A 371 -13.55 2.35 12.89
N LEU A 372 -12.69 2.44 11.87
CA LEU A 372 -12.41 1.36 10.92
C LEU A 372 -11.91 0.09 11.61
N PHE A 373 -10.84 0.18 12.42
CA PHE A 373 -10.31 -0.98 13.12
C PHE A 373 -11.34 -1.61 14.05
N THR A 374 -12.15 -0.79 14.73
CA THR A 374 -13.23 -1.28 15.57
C THR A 374 -14.30 -2.02 14.75
N ALA A 375 -14.69 -1.47 13.59
CA ALA A 375 -15.67 -2.09 12.70
C ALA A 375 -15.15 -3.42 12.11
N ILE A 376 -13.87 -3.45 11.69
CA ILE A 376 -13.21 -4.68 11.22
C ILE A 376 -13.13 -5.71 12.36
N GLU A 377 -12.69 -5.32 13.55
CA GLU A 377 -12.60 -6.23 14.71
C GLU A 377 -13.97 -6.81 15.09
N GLU A 378 -15.02 -5.99 15.06
CA GLU A 378 -16.39 -6.45 15.35
C GLU A 378 -16.90 -7.42 14.29
N GLN A 379 -16.72 -7.11 13.00
CA GLN A 379 -17.19 -7.96 11.91
C GLN A 379 -16.37 -9.25 11.78
N VAL A 380 -15.04 -9.18 11.86
CA VAL A 380 -14.14 -10.35 11.85
C VAL A 380 -14.35 -11.18 13.12
N GLY A 381 -14.54 -10.54 14.28
CA GLY A 381 -14.84 -11.23 15.52
C GLY A 381 -16.15 -12.01 15.46
N ALA A 382 -17.20 -11.41 14.90
CA ALA A 382 -18.49 -12.08 14.68
C ALA A 382 -18.35 -13.26 13.70
N TRP A 383 -17.58 -13.07 12.63
CA TRP A 383 -17.30 -14.13 11.66
C TRP A 383 -16.49 -15.28 12.26
N LEU A 384 -15.46 -15.00 13.06
CA LEU A 384 -14.67 -16.00 13.79
C LEU A 384 -15.51 -16.82 14.78
N GLU A 385 -16.55 -16.21 15.37
CA GLU A 385 -17.52 -16.92 16.22
C GLU A 385 -18.43 -17.84 15.41
N GLU A 386 -18.73 -17.50 14.15
CA GLU A 386 -19.57 -18.29 13.23
C GLU A 386 -18.83 -19.51 12.65
N ILE A 387 -17.53 -19.37 12.33
CA ILE A 387 -16.70 -20.49 11.83
C ILE A 387 -16.02 -21.32 12.94
N ALA A 388 -16.12 -20.88 14.20
CA ALA A 388 -15.62 -21.68 15.31
C ALA A 388 -16.42 -22.99 15.35
N PRO A 389 -15.76 -24.17 15.38
CA PRO A 389 -16.48 -25.43 15.48
C PRO A 389 -17.39 -25.37 16.71
N GLU A 390 -18.70 -25.57 16.53
CA GLU A 390 -19.59 -25.78 17.67
C GLU A 390 -19.04 -26.99 18.43
N GLU A 391 -18.67 -26.81 19.72
CA GLU A 391 -18.41 -27.97 20.58
C GLU A 391 -19.76 -28.71 20.73
N GLU A 392 -19.99 -29.69 19.86
CA GLU A 392 -21.10 -30.61 20.02
C GLU A 392 -20.96 -31.26 21.40
N SER A 393 -22.03 -31.22 22.20
CA SER A 393 -22.05 -31.72 23.56
C SER A 393 -22.91 -32.98 23.63
N PHE A 394 -22.38 -34.07 24.16
CA PHE A 394 -23.15 -35.28 24.46
C PHE A 394 -23.72 -35.19 25.88
N ILE A 395 -25.03 -35.46 26.01
CA ILE A 395 -25.70 -35.51 27.33
C ILE A 395 -25.80 -36.97 27.76
N CYS A 396 -24.99 -37.35 28.74
CA CYS A 396 -25.01 -38.62 29.44
C CYS A 396 -26.42 -38.96 29.95
N ASP A 397 -26.73 -40.25 30.13
CA ASP A 397 -28.03 -40.72 30.65
C ASP A 397 -28.33 -40.21 32.08
N ASN A 398 -27.27 -39.93 32.86
CA ASN A 398 -27.35 -39.31 34.19
C ASN A 398 -27.60 -37.78 34.13
N GLY A 399 -27.56 -37.16 32.95
CA GLY A 399 -27.71 -35.74 32.68
C GLY A 399 -26.43 -34.91 32.81
N GLU A 400 -25.27 -35.54 32.89
CA GLU A 400 -23.94 -34.94 32.69
C GLU A 400 -23.73 -34.58 31.22
N GLU A 401 -22.89 -33.58 30.94
CA GLU A 401 -22.63 -33.06 29.60
C GLU A 401 -21.13 -33.12 29.37
N ILE A 402 -20.71 -33.85 28.34
CA ILE A 402 -19.32 -34.06 27.92
C ILE A 402 -19.16 -33.60 26.47
N PRO A 403 -17.94 -33.33 25.98
CA PRO A 403 -17.69 -33.15 24.56
C PRO A 403 -18.18 -34.37 23.75
N ALA A 404 -18.85 -34.15 22.61
CA ALA A 404 -19.38 -35.24 21.78
C ALA A 404 -18.28 -36.12 21.19
N GLU A 405 -17.06 -35.59 21.02
CA GLU A 405 -15.87 -36.36 20.64
C GLU A 405 -15.49 -37.44 21.68
N TRP A 406 -16.02 -37.38 22.91
CA TRP A 406 -15.79 -38.37 23.97
C TRP A 406 -16.95 -39.39 24.06
N GLU A 407 -17.87 -39.40 23.10
CA GLU A 407 -18.88 -40.45 22.99
C GLU A 407 -18.29 -41.66 22.24
N ASN A 408 -18.24 -42.82 22.89
CA ASN A 408 -17.68 -44.08 22.36
C ASN A 408 -16.18 -44.01 21.98
N ASP A 409 -15.39 -43.22 22.71
CA ASP A 409 -13.96 -43.05 22.45
C ASP A 409 -13.08 -44.13 23.11
N GLY A 410 -13.71 -45.03 23.89
CA GLY A 410 -13.08 -46.14 24.60
C GLY A 410 -12.71 -45.83 26.05
N GLU A 411 -12.91 -44.60 26.54
CA GLU A 411 -12.65 -44.17 27.92
C GLU A 411 -13.93 -43.69 28.61
N ILE A 412 -14.17 -44.16 29.84
CA ILE A 412 -15.40 -43.78 30.57
C ILE A 412 -15.25 -42.34 31.11
N ASP A 413 -15.83 -41.39 30.40
CA ASP A 413 -15.89 -39.95 30.71
C ASP A 413 -17.20 -39.54 31.39
N CYS A 414 -18.35 -40.14 31.06
CA CYS A 414 -19.57 -40.00 31.86
C CYS A 414 -19.42 -40.77 33.19
N GLU A 415 -19.84 -40.18 34.32
CA GLU A 415 -19.75 -40.85 35.64
C GLU A 415 -20.54 -42.18 35.69
N ASP A 416 -21.55 -42.34 34.83
CA ASP A 416 -22.34 -43.56 34.68
C ASP A 416 -21.92 -44.47 33.50
N GLY A 417 -20.90 -44.10 32.73
CA GLY A 417 -20.39 -44.83 31.56
C GLY A 417 -21.40 -44.93 30.42
N SER A 418 -22.28 -43.94 30.29
CA SER A 418 -23.31 -43.90 29.25
C SER A 418 -22.81 -43.38 27.90
N ASP A 419 -21.71 -42.65 27.91
CA ASP A 419 -20.85 -42.36 26.75
C ASP A 419 -20.22 -43.61 26.15
N GLU A 420 -19.80 -44.55 27.00
CA GLU A 420 -18.99 -45.70 26.59
C GLU A 420 -19.76 -47.01 26.43
N ASN A 421 -21.09 -46.94 26.29
CA ASN A 421 -22.03 -48.02 26.55
C ASN A 421 -21.49 -49.45 26.23
N GLU A 422 -20.79 -50.05 27.21
CA GLU A 422 -20.12 -51.37 27.13
C GLU A 422 -21.12 -52.54 26.99
N THR A 423 -22.38 -52.24 26.74
CA THR A 423 -23.41 -53.19 26.34
C THR A 423 -24.13 -52.65 25.13
N GLY A 424 -23.62 -53.03 23.96
CA GLY A 424 -24.26 -52.83 22.66
C GLY A 424 -25.77 -52.87 22.80
N GLY A 425 -26.41 -51.78 22.38
CA GLY A 425 -27.85 -51.77 22.26
C GLY A 425 -28.26 -53.04 21.52
N ASP A 426 -29.31 -53.71 21.98
CA ASP A 426 -30.01 -54.76 21.21
C ASP A 426 -30.67 -54.17 19.92
N GLY A 427 -30.06 -53.12 19.35
CA GLY A 427 -30.39 -52.44 18.12
C GLY A 427 -29.57 -53.00 16.99
N THR A 428 -30.21 -53.11 15.85
CA THR A 428 -29.58 -53.50 14.60
C THR A 428 -29.54 -52.28 13.70
N TYR A 429 -28.36 -51.94 13.16
CA TYR A 429 -28.24 -50.96 12.10
C TYR A 429 -28.68 -51.59 10.78
N THR A 430 -29.42 -50.85 9.97
CA THR A 430 -29.83 -51.33 8.64
C THR A 430 -29.03 -50.53 7.62
N CYS A 431 -28.04 -51.19 7.01
CA CYS A 431 -27.25 -50.69 5.89
C CYS A 431 -28.17 -50.17 4.78
N ASP A 432 -27.67 -49.28 3.94
CA ASP A 432 -28.43 -48.68 2.84
C ASP A 432 -28.89 -49.71 1.78
N ASN A 433 -28.13 -50.79 1.62
CA ASN A 433 -28.47 -51.96 0.81
C ASN A 433 -29.55 -52.85 1.47
N GLY A 434 -29.97 -52.53 2.70
CA GLY A 434 -30.97 -53.26 3.49
C GLY A 434 -30.43 -54.44 4.29
N GLN A 435 -29.11 -54.64 4.33
CA GLN A 435 -28.44 -55.56 5.27
C GLN A 435 -28.61 -55.05 6.69
N VAL A 436 -28.64 -55.98 7.66
CA VAL A 436 -28.89 -55.65 9.06
C VAL A 436 -27.73 -56.17 9.88
N ILE A 437 -26.94 -55.26 10.44
CA ILE A 437 -25.75 -55.55 11.26
C ILE A 437 -26.00 -55.16 12.73
N PRO A 438 -25.22 -55.68 13.69
CA PRO A 438 -25.19 -55.14 15.05
C PRO A 438 -24.85 -53.65 15.03
N ALA A 439 -25.55 -52.83 15.80
CA ALA A 439 -25.22 -51.40 15.90
C ALA A 439 -23.83 -51.13 16.50
N SER A 440 -23.19 -52.14 17.11
CA SER A 440 -21.81 -52.08 17.60
C SER A 440 -20.75 -52.22 16.50
N TRP A 441 -21.17 -52.41 15.25
CA TRP A 441 -20.33 -52.57 14.05
C TRP A 441 -20.54 -51.38 13.10
N VAL A 442 -20.85 -50.22 13.67
CA VAL A 442 -21.02 -48.99 12.91
C VAL A 442 -19.90 -48.08 13.40
N ASN A 443 -19.09 -47.56 12.48
CA ASN A 443 -17.87 -46.82 12.73
C ASN A 443 -16.88 -47.59 13.62
N ASP A 444 -16.75 -48.91 13.41
CA ASP A 444 -15.82 -49.75 14.18
C ASP A 444 -14.50 -50.03 13.43
N GLY A 445 -14.33 -49.41 12.26
CA GLY A 445 -13.14 -49.46 11.42
C GLY A 445 -13.07 -50.67 10.50
N GLU A 446 -14.13 -51.48 10.40
CA GLU A 446 -14.23 -52.63 9.50
C GLU A 446 -15.53 -52.57 8.69
N GLU A 447 -15.46 -52.69 7.35
CA GLU A 447 -16.68 -52.78 6.52
C GLU A 447 -17.48 -54.05 6.83
N ASP A 448 -18.56 -53.92 7.63
CA ASP A 448 -19.46 -55.00 8.00
C ASP A 448 -20.76 -54.99 7.16
N CYS A 449 -21.17 -53.85 6.60
CA CYS A 449 -22.16 -53.76 5.53
C CYS A 449 -21.53 -54.09 4.16
N GLU A 450 -22.22 -54.88 3.32
CA GLU A 450 -21.74 -55.22 1.97
C GLU A 450 -21.65 -54.00 1.02
N ASP A 451 -22.17 -52.84 1.44
CA ASP A 451 -22.07 -51.55 0.75
C ASP A 451 -21.25 -50.50 1.51
N GLY A 452 -20.60 -50.85 2.64
CA GLY A 452 -19.77 -49.94 3.45
C GLY A 452 -20.53 -48.85 4.21
N SER A 453 -21.87 -48.84 4.14
CA SER A 453 -22.72 -47.79 4.73
C SER A 453 -22.72 -47.73 6.27
N ASP A 454 -21.99 -48.62 6.92
CA ASP A 454 -21.73 -48.63 8.34
C ASP A 454 -20.47 -47.87 8.76
N GLU A 455 -19.56 -47.59 7.82
CA GLU A 455 -18.36 -46.78 8.04
C GLU A 455 -18.44 -45.42 7.31
N ASP A 456 -19.41 -45.29 6.39
CA ASP A 456 -19.65 -44.12 5.53
C ASP A 456 -20.11 -42.91 6.38
N GLY A 457 -19.14 -42.11 6.83
CA GLY A 457 -19.38 -40.85 7.55
C GLY A 457 -18.42 -40.53 8.70
N SER A 458 -17.39 -41.35 8.97
CA SER A 458 -16.36 -40.99 9.95
C SER A 458 -15.34 -39.99 9.37
N SER A 459 -14.87 -39.04 10.19
CA SER A 459 -13.74 -38.16 9.85
C SER A 459 -12.45 -38.93 9.52
N GLU A 460 -12.42 -40.23 9.82
CA GLU A 460 -11.33 -41.16 9.57
C GLU A 460 -11.23 -41.54 8.08
N ASP A 461 -12.36 -41.73 7.37
CA ASP A 461 -12.38 -42.03 5.92
C ASP A 461 -11.93 -40.84 5.07
N VAL A 462 -12.34 -39.64 5.47
CA VAL A 462 -11.92 -38.39 4.82
C VAL A 462 -10.41 -38.21 4.99
N PHE A 463 -9.89 -38.38 6.21
CA PHE A 463 -8.46 -38.27 6.47
C PHE A 463 -7.65 -39.36 5.73
N GLN A 464 -8.19 -40.58 5.62
CA GLN A 464 -7.57 -41.67 4.89
C GLN A 464 -7.45 -41.38 3.40
N LYS A 465 -8.45 -40.75 2.77
CA LYS A 465 -8.38 -40.27 1.38
C LYS A 465 -7.19 -39.33 1.14
N TYR A 466 -6.94 -38.36 2.03
CA TYR A 466 -5.78 -37.47 1.91
C TYR A 466 -4.44 -38.19 2.14
N ILE A 467 -4.40 -39.16 3.06
CA ILE A 467 -3.22 -40.01 3.26
C ILE A 467 -2.91 -40.77 1.98
N ASP A 468 -3.92 -41.38 1.36
CA ASP A 468 -3.76 -42.16 0.13
C ASP A 468 -3.28 -41.30 -1.04
N MET A 469 -3.85 -40.09 -1.20
CA MET A 469 -3.37 -39.09 -2.15
C MET A 469 -1.90 -38.73 -1.91
N TYR A 470 -1.52 -38.44 -0.66
CA TYR A 470 -0.14 -38.11 -0.29
C TYR A 470 0.82 -39.26 -0.56
N GLU A 471 0.42 -40.51 -0.26
CA GLU A 471 1.22 -41.70 -0.56
C GLU A 471 1.39 -41.92 -2.06
N ALA A 472 0.33 -41.73 -2.86
CA ALA A 472 0.39 -41.80 -4.32
C ALA A 472 1.35 -40.76 -4.89
N LEU A 473 1.24 -39.49 -4.47
CA LEU A 473 2.16 -38.43 -4.88
C LEU A 473 3.60 -38.72 -4.45
N ASN A 474 3.84 -39.24 -3.25
CA ASN A 474 5.18 -39.55 -2.78
C ASN A 474 5.81 -40.77 -3.50
N ASN A 475 4.96 -41.68 -4.01
CA ASN A 475 5.38 -42.82 -4.83
C ASN A 475 5.60 -42.46 -6.31
N SER A 476 5.07 -41.32 -6.75
CA SER A 476 5.26 -40.78 -8.11
C SER A 476 6.70 -40.29 -8.37
N ASN A 477 6.92 -39.74 -9.57
CA ASN A 477 8.17 -39.09 -9.94
C ASN A 477 8.32 -37.65 -9.40
N LEU A 478 7.30 -37.08 -8.74
CA LEU A 478 7.23 -35.66 -8.34
C LEU A 478 8.50 -35.17 -7.64
N ARG A 479 9.00 -35.90 -6.63
CA ARG A 479 10.23 -35.51 -5.91
C ARG A 479 11.44 -35.42 -6.83
N LYS A 480 11.58 -36.34 -7.79
CA LYS A 480 12.69 -36.32 -8.74
C LYS A 480 12.54 -35.18 -9.75
N THR A 481 11.31 -34.85 -10.13
CA THR A 481 11.00 -33.68 -10.96
C THR A 481 11.43 -32.40 -10.25
N MET A 482 11.04 -32.21 -8.99
CA MET A 482 11.45 -31.03 -8.20
C MET A 482 12.97 -30.98 -7.94
N GLU A 483 13.62 -32.12 -7.73
CA GLU A 483 15.08 -32.21 -7.63
C GLU A 483 15.76 -31.80 -8.96
N ALA A 484 15.28 -32.31 -10.11
CA ALA A 484 15.82 -31.98 -11.42
C ALA A 484 15.59 -30.51 -11.82
N PHE A 485 14.42 -29.98 -11.46
CA PHE A 485 14.08 -28.57 -11.61
C PHE A 485 15.06 -27.68 -10.86
N GLY A 486 15.24 -27.91 -9.55
CA GLY A 486 16.17 -27.12 -8.74
C GLY A 486 17.60 -27.17 -9.25
N GLU A 487 18.10 -28.34 -9.66
CA GLU A 487 19.44 -28.48 -10.24
C GLU A 487 19.61 -27.72 -11.56
N LYS A 488 18.57 -27.71 -12.41
CA LYS A 488 18.59 -27.03 -13.71
C LYS A 488 18.40 -25.53 -13.58
N LEU A 489 17.52 -25.09 -12.69
CA LEU A 489 17.31 -23.68 -12.37
C LEU A 489 18.58 -23.06 -11.79
N GLU A 490 19.23 -23.73 -10.84
CA GLU A 490 20.54 -23.29 -10.31
C GLU A 490 21.56 -23.10 -11.44
N GLN A 491 21.58 -24.00 -12.42
CA GLN A 491 22.48 -23.88 -13.57
C GLN A 491 22.14 -22.71 -14.51
N LEU A 492 20.85 -22.43 -14.74
CA LEU A 492 20.41 -21.37 -15.65
C LEU A 492 20.59 -19.99 -15.02
N MET A 493 20.19 -19.85 -13.75
CA MET A 493 20.31 -18.61 -13.00
C MET A 493 21.76 -18.16 -12.75
N GLU A 494 22.79 -19.01 -12.98
CA GLU A 494 24.20 -18.63 -12.88
C GLU A 494 24.56 -17.42 -13.77
N ASP A 495 23.88 -17.24 -14.91
CA ASP A 495 24.13 -16.13 -15.83
C ASP A 495 23.29 -14.87 -15.52
N ASN A 496 22.23 -15.01 -14.71
CA ASN A 496 21.29 -13.95 -14.31
C ASN A 496 21.47 -13.48 -12.85
N ASP A 497 22.50 -13.96 -12.15
CA ASP A 497 22.95 -13.47 -10.84
C ASP A 497 24.16 -12.54 -11.04
N PRO A 498 23.95 -11.22 -11.25
CA PRO A 498 25.05 -10.29 -11.22
C PRO A 498 25.61 -10.31 -9.80
N SER A 499 26.87 -10.75 -9.66
CA SER A 499 27.52 -10.93 -8.34
C SER A 499 27.50 -9.67 -7.46
N ASP A 500 27.32 -8.51 -8.08
CA ASP A 500 27.02 -7.21 -7.47
C ASP A 500 26.05 -6.44 -8.42
N PRO A 501 25.11 -5.63 -7.92
CA PRO A 501 24.24 -4.80 -8.77
C PRO A 501 25.06 -3.84 -9.63
N ILE A 502 24.55 -3.52 -10.83
CA ILE A 502 25.23 -2.60 -11.76
C ILE A 502 25.41 -1.22 -11.11
N ALA A 503 24.35 -0.68 -10.53
CA ALA A 503 24.35 0.59 -9.84
C ALA A 503 24.59 0.41 -8.33
N THR A 504 25.63 1.05 -7.79
CA THR A 504 25.86 1.14 -6.35
C THR A 504 25.06 2.30 -5.75
N LEU A 505 23.77 2.06 -5.49
CA LEU A 505 22.88 3.06 -4.86
C LEU A 505 23.04 3.18 -3.33
N ASP A 506 24.00 2.48 -2.74
CA ASP A 506 24.30 2.56 -1.31
C ASP A 506 24.81 3.96 -0.90
N ASP A 507 25.49 4.65 -1.83
CA ASP A 507 26.04 6.00 -1.66
C ASP A 507 25.19 7.04 -2.40
N LEU A 508 23.88 7.02 -2.19
CA LEU A 508 22.99 8.10 -2.66
C LEU A 508 23.09 9.33 -1.75
N CYS A 509 23.24 10.50 -2.37
CA CYS A 509 23.34 11.79 -1.67
C CYS A 509 22.23 12.73 -2.14
N PRO A 510 21.08 12.78 -1.43
CA PRO A 510 20.02 13.74 -1.72
C PRO A 510 20.41 15.13 -1.26
N ILE A 511 20.25 16.12 -2.14
CA ILE A 511 20.59 17.50 -1.84
C ILE A 511 19.49 18.45 -2.30
N MET A 512 19.20 19.45 -1.47
CA MET A 512 18.24 20.51 -1.78
C MET A 512 18.98 21.77 -2.18
N PHE A 513 18.29 22.60 -2.96
CA PHE A 513 18.79 23.91 -3.36
C PHE A 513 17.83 25.01 -2.92
N TRP A 514 18.35 26.12 -2.41
CA TRP A 514 17.52 27.25 -2.02
C TRP A 514 18.18 28.61 -2.25
N ASP A 515 17.35 29.63 -2.43
CA ASP A 515 17.75 31.02 -2.45
C ASP A 515 17.85 31.56 -1.02
N THR A 516 19.05 31.94 -0.60
CA THR A 516 19.31 32.50 0.74
C THR A 516 18.79 33.91 0.92
N SER A 517 18.54 34.65 -0.18
CA SER A 517 18.02 36.01 -0.08
C SER A 517 16.52 36.06 0.21
N ASN A 518 15.79 35.00 -0.15
CA ASN A 518 14.35 34.90 0.03
C ASN A 518 13.92 33.65 0.81
N SER A 519 14.85 32.85 1.36
CA SER A 519 14.59 31.58 2.05
C SER A 519 13.59 30.67 1.31
N ARG A 520 13.83 30.43 0.02
CA ARG A 520 12.92 29.64 -0.84
C ARG A 520 13.65 28.46 -1.47
N VAL A 521 13.05 27.27 -1.38
CA VAL A 521 13.54 26.07 -2.07
C VAL A 521 13.35 26.22 -3.58
N LEU A 522 14.41 25.92 -4.33
CA LEU A 522 14.48 26.04 -5.79
C LEU A 522 14.37 24.68 -6.51
N GLY A 523 14.66 23.59 -5.80
CA GLY A 523 14.65 22.24 -6.34
C GLY A 523 15.45 21.27 -5.50
N MET A 524 15.51 20.02 -5.95
CA MET A 524 16.34 18.97 -5.37
C MET A 524 17.19 18.29 -6.44
N ALA A 525 18.30 17.69 -6.03
CA ALA A 525 18.99 16.68 -6.81
C ALA A 525 19.19 15.42 -5.97
N LEU A 526 19.11 14.28 -6.63
CA LEU A 526 19.63 13.01 -6.14
C LEU A 526 20.97 12.78 -6.84
N MET A 527 22.03 12.70 -6.05
CA MET A 527 23.38 12.48 -6.53
C MET A 527 23.77 11.01 -6.27
N ALA A 528 24.53 10.42 -7.17
CA ALA A 528 25.08 9.07 -7.02
C ALA A 528 26.57 9.05 -7.36
N THR A 529 27.28 8.04 -6.89
CA THR A 529 28.70 7.82 -7.19
C THR A 529 28.97 6.33 -7.41
N ASP A 530 29.93 6.04 -8.28
CA ASP A 530 30.46 4.69 -8.49
C ASP A 530 31.76 4.52 -7.67
N GLU A 531 31.73 3.67 -6.64
CA GLU A 531 32.90 3.20 -5.86
C GLU A 531 33.95 4.27 -5.45
N GLY A 532 33.52 5.46 -5.01
CA GLY A 532 34.40 6.48 -4.42
C GLY A 532 35.00 7.51 -5.40
N ASP A 533 34.40 7.65 -6.58
CA ASP A 533 34.59 8.80 -7.46
C ASP A 533 33.72 10.02 -7.02
N ASP A 534 33.88 11.16 -7.69
CA ASP A 534 33.06 12.36 -7.44
C ASP A 534 31.58 12.05 -7.74
N TYR A 535 30.65 12.62 -6.96
CA TYR A 535 29.21 12.49 -7.20
C TYR A 535 28.81 13.10 -8.54
N GLU A 536 27.94 12.39 -9.26
CA GLU A 536 27.32 12.80 -10.52
C GLU A 536 25.79 12.91 -10.32
N VAL A 537 25.13 13.76 -11.11
CA VAL A 537 23.68 14.04 -10.99
C VAL A 537 22.90 12.85 -11.55
N LEU A 538 22.21 12.11 -10.69
CA LEU A 538 21.32 11.01 -11.12
C LEU A 538 19.93 11.53 -11.49
N LEU A 539 19.41 12.49 -10.70
CA LEU A 539 18.12 13.14 -10.95
C LEU A 539 18.16 14.56 -10.40
N GLY A 540 17.72 15.57 -11.15
CA GLY A 540 17.68 16.95 -10.64
C GLY A 540 17.84 18.01 -11.71
N PRO A 541 18.03 19.28 -11.32
CA PRO A 541 18.33 20.37 -12.25
C PRO A 541 19.77 20.27 -12.77
N ASP A 542 20.05 20.92 -13.91
CA ASP A 542 21.43 21.06 -14.40
C ASP A 542 22.27 21.87 -13.41
N ILE A 543 23.31 21.22 -12.85
CA ILE A 543 24.30 21.86 -11.97
C ILE A 543 25.57 22.14 -12.77
N LEU A 544 25.97 23.42 -12.83
CA LEU A 544 27.09 23.82 -13.67
C LEU A 544 28.40 23.17 -13.21
N ALA A 545 29.08 22.49 -14.14
CA ALA A 545 30.38 21.82 -13.93
C ALA A 545 30.33 20.53 -13.10
N VAL A 546 29.14 20.03 -12.79
CA VAL A 546 28.88 18.66 -12.38
C VAL A 546 28.42 17.89 -13.61
N LYS A 547 28.70 16.59 -13.67
CA LYS A 547 28.24 15.75 -14.78
C LYS A 547 26.97 15.03 -14.37
N ASP A 548 26.22 14.61 -15.36
CA ASP A 548 25.14 13.65 -15.20
C ASP A 548 25.72 12.25 -14.99
N HIS A 549 25.07 11.48 -14.13
CA HIS A 549 25.40 10.09 -13.88
C HIS A 549 25.23 9.26 -15.16
N SER A 550 25.96 8.15 -15.26
CA SER A 550 25.91 7.30 -16.46
C SER A 550 24.63 6.46 -16.57
N TYR A 551 24.06 6.05 -15.44
CA TYR A 551 22.75 5.38 -15.36
C TYR A 551 21.62 6.32 -15.79
N GLU A 552 20.75 5.82 -16.64
CA GLU A 552 19.54 6.52 -17.05
C GLU A 552 18.35 5.96 -16.27
N LEU A 553 17.69 6.80 -15.46
CA LEU A 553 16.41 6.46 -14.85
C LEU A 553 15.27 7.01 -15.69
N SER A 554 14.15 6.29 -15.75
CA SER A 554 12.94 6.76 -16.44
C SER A 554 12.18 7.86 -15.68
N VAL A 555 12.71 8.34 -14.54
CA VAL A 555 12.16 9.47 -13.78
C VAL A 555 12.52 10.79 -14.46
N VAL A 556 11.51 11.58 -14.80
CA VAL A 556 11.67 12.89 -15.45
C VAL A 556 11.65 13.99 -14.40
N TYR A 557 12.75 14.74 -14.25
CA TYR A 557 12.81 15.95 -13.43
C TYR A 557 12.36 17.18 -14.23
N LEU A 558 11.45 17.97 -13.68
CA LEU A 558 10.84 19.11 -14.36
C LEU A 558 11.03 20.39 -13.54
N THR A 559 11.28 21.50 -14.23
CA THR A 559 11.38 22.84 -13.62
C THR A 559 10.71 23.92 -14.48
N GLY A 560 10.40 25.06 -13.87
CA GLY A 560 9.93 26.25 -14.59
C GLY A 560 8.66 26.00 -15.41
N ASN A 561 8.64 26.43 -16.67
CA ASN A 561 7.45 26.29 -17.52
C ASN A 561 7.10 24.84 -17.83
N ASP A 562 8.08 23.95 -17.91
CA ASP A 562 7.84 22.54 -18.20
C ASP A 562 7.14 21.86 -17.02
N ALA A 563 7.60 22.12 -15.78
CA ALA A 563 6.90 21.68 -14.57
C ALA A 563 5.50 22.29 -14.46
N ARG A 564 5.33 23.58 -14.79
CA ARG A 564 4.03 24.24 -14.73
C ARG A 564 3.02 23.66 -15.72
N ASN A 565 3.46 23.34 -16.94
CA ASN A 565 2.61 22.70 -17.93
C ASN A 565 2.25 21.27 -17.49
N ALA A 566 3.22 20.51 -16.98
CA ALA A 566 2.97 19.15 -16.49
C ALA A 566 2.02 19.13 -15.29
N LYS A 567 2.22 20.02 -14.30
CA LYS A 567 1.29 20.20 -13.17
C LYS A 567 -0.12 20.55 -13.67
N LEU A 568 -0.23 21.43 -14.67
CA LEU A 568 -1.51 21.81 -15.27
C LEU A 568 -2.26 20.63 -15.89
N ASP A 569 -1.54 19.75 -16.58
CA ASP A 569 -2.11 18.53 -17.14
C ASP A 569 -2.49 17.54 -16.03
N ALA A 570 -1.73 17.50 -14.93
CA ALA A 570 -1.93 16.62 -13.77
C ALA A 570 -3.12 17.02 -12.87
N LEU A 571 -3.42 18.32 -12.75
CA LEU A 571 -4.44 18.83 -11.84
C LEU A 571 -5.84 18.28 -12.10
N GLY A 572 -6.12 17.82 -13.32
CA GLY A 572 -7.39 17.20 -13.71
C GLY A 572 -7.45 15.69 -13.54
N LEU A 573 -6.33 15.05 -13.19
CA LEU A 573 -6.25 13.59 -13.01
C LEU A 573 -6.49 13.30 -11.53
N SER A 574 -7.66 12.77 -11.19
CA SER A 574 -7.99 12.43 -9.78
C SER A 574 -8.58 11.04 -9.64
N GLU A 575 -8.82 10.33 -10.74
CA GLU A 575 -9.38 8.99 -10.74
C GLU A 575 -8.34 8.01 -11.29
N LEU A 576 -8.37 6.75 -10.84
CA LEU A 576 -7.41 5.73 -11.23
C LEU A 576 -7.32 5.56 -12.74
N LYS A 577 -8.47 5.48 -13.43
CA LYS A 577 -8.54 5.34 -14.90
C LYS A 577 -7.83 6.46 -15.67
N ASP A 578 -7.67 7.64 -15.07
CA ASP A 578 -7.00 8.78 -15.70
C ASP A 578 -5.47 8.69 -15.52
N LEU A 579 -5.02 8.13 -14.39
CA LEU A 579 -3.62 7.97 -14.00
C LEU A 579 -3.00 6.65 -14.51
N ALA A 580 -3.79 5.59 -14.54
CA ALA A 580 -3.44 4.26 -15.02
C ALA A 580 -4.58 3.75 -15.94
N PRO A 581 -4.67 4.27 -17.18
CA PRO A 581 -5.72 3.85 -18.10
C PRO A 581 -5.52 2.40 -18.55
N GLU A 582 -6.56 1.57 -18.46
CA GLU A 582 -6.56 0.16 -18.90
C GLU A 582 -6.01 -0.03 -20.32
N SER A 583 -6.24 0.93 -21.23
CA SER A 583 -5.68 0.91 -22.59
C SER A 583 -4.14 0.89 -22.68
N ARG A 584 -3.44 1.16 -21.57
CA ARG A 584 -1.98 1.08 -21.43
C ARG A 584 -1.54 -0.06 -20.49
N HIS A 585 -2.48 -0.88 -20.03
CA HIS A 585 -2.28 -2.02 -19.15
C HIS A 585 -2.55 -3.31 -19.93
N ASP A 586 -1.54 -3.75 -20.69
CA ASP A 586 -1.67 -4.88 -21.60
C ASP A 586 -1.53 -6.21 -20.85
N VAL A 587 -2.65 -6.90 -20.67
CA VAL A 587 -2.73 -8.18 -19.93
C VAL A 587 -2.96 -9.38 -20.86
N GLU A 588 -2.75 -9.24 -22.17
CA GLU A 588 -3.00 -10.31 -23.16
C GLU A 588 -2.20 -11.59 -22.85
N GLU A 589 -0.95 -11.46 -22.41
CA GLU A 589 -0.08 -12.60 -22.07
C GLU A 589 -0.54 -13.33 -20.79
N LEU A 590 -0.91 -12.57 -19.75
CA LEU A 590 -1.56 -13.11 -18.55
C LEU A 590 -2.83 -13.90 -18.87
N TYR A 591 -3.65 -13.41 -19.80
CA TYR A 591 -4.85 -14.10 -20.27
C TYR A 591 -4.53 -15.39 -21.02
N ASP A 592 -3.55 -15.38 -21.91
CA ASP A 592 -3.14 -16.56 -22.68
C ASP A 592 -2.60 -17.67 -21.76
N MET A 593 -1.90 -17.29 -20.68
CA MET A 593 -1.37 -18.19 -19.65
C MET A 593 -2.47 -18.78 -18.76
N LEU A 594 -3.34 -17.94 -18.17
CA LEU A 594 -4.32 -18.38 -17.16
C LEU A 594 -5.63 -18.91 -17.76
N GLY A 595 -5.93 -18.59 -19.02
CA GLY A 595 -7.12 -19.06 -19.72
C GLY A 595 -8.42 -18.33 -19.32
N GLU A 596 -9.57 -18.95 -19.65
CA GLU A 596 -10.90 -18.36 -19.39
C GLU A 596 -11.24 -18.22 -17.89
N ASP A 597 -10.50 -18.93 -17.02
CA ASP A 597 -10.74 -18.95 -15.57
C ASP A 597 -10.26 -17.66 -14.86
N PHE A 598 -9.50 -16.78 -15.54
CA PHE A 598 -9.15 -15.42 -15.09
C PHE A 598 -10.31 -14.40 -15.23
N LEU A 599 -11.51 -14.80 -15.71
CA LEU A 599 -12.62 -13.88 -16.02
C LEU A 599 -13.93 -14.18 -15.28
N PRO A 600 -14.25 -13.41 -14.21
CA PRO A 600 -15.65 -13.17 -13.86
C PRO A 600 -16.23 -11.89 -14.49
N ASP A 601 -15.48 -10.78 -14.59
CA ASP A 601 -16.11 -9.45 -14.77
C ASP A 601 -15.40 -8.41 -15.70
N LEU A 602 -14.35 -8.75 -16.46
CA LEU A 602 -13.76 -7.81 -17.44
C LEU A 602 -14.53 -7.86 -18.79
N ASP A 603 -15.25 -6.79 -19.10
CA ASP A 603 -15.96 -6.58 -20.37
C ASP A 603 -14.95 -6.35 -21.51
N GLN A 604 -14.62 -7.41 -22.26
CA GLN A 604 -13.74 -7.35 -23.44
C GLN A 604 -14.36 -6.63 -24.67
N THR A 605 -15.28 -5.68 -24.49
CA THR A 605 -15.95 -5.00 -25.61
C THR A 605 -15.55 -3.56 -25.90
N ASP A 606 -14.54 -2.98 -25.24
CA ASP A 606 -14.02 -1.64 -25.59
C ASP A 606 -12.78 -1.63 -26.51
#